data_AF-U7UA08-F1
#
_entry.id   AF-U7UA08-F1
#
_cell.length_a   1.000
_cell.length_b   1.000
_cell.length_c   1.000
_cell.angle_alpha   90.00
_cell.angle_beta   90.00
_cell.angle_gamma   90.00
#
_symmetry.space_group_name_H-M   'P 1'
#
loop_
_entity.id
_entity.type
_entity.pdbx_description
1 polymer ?
#
loop_
_entity_poly.entity_id
_entity_poly.type
_entity_poly.pdbx_seq_one_letter_code
_entity_poly.pdbx_strand_id
1 'polypeptide(L)'
;MDFSERLKTIRKIKGLTQKELAEKVGVERATIAGYETNRSNPNFEILIKISKVLNISSDYLIGKDDHQGTKSYRVPIIKNSSIGPQQTMEYVVIEDSIDNNKYFAVRSDLNLDGIHGKKIIIFKSDLKPKNGDLIIFDEEDSGKIARYYREKNKTVLVFEDKTIKILDLVKIIAVAVEVRTQL
;
A
#
# COMPACT_ATOMS: atom_id res chain seq x y z
N MET A 1 20.73 -16.29 5.93
CA MET A 1 20.69 -16.12 4.46
C MET A 1 21.71 -15.08 4.06
N ASP A 2 22.55 -15.43 3.07
CA ASP A 2 23.50 -14.49 2.47
C ASP A 2 22.84 -13.58 1.42
N PHE A 3 23.59 -12.63 0.86
CA PHE A 3 23.10 -11.69 -0.16
C PHE A 3 22.51 -12.40 -1.39
N SER A 4 23.16 -13.46 -1.88
CA SER A 4 22.72 -14.18 -3.09
C SER A 4 21.37 -14.85 -2.90
N GLU A 5 21.14 -15.47 -1.74
CA GLU A 5 19.90 -16.13 -1.38
C GLU A 5 18.77 -15.10 -1.25
N ARG A 6 19.03 -13.98 -0.57
CA ARG A 6 18.04 -12.91 -0.37
C ARG A 6 17.65 -12.27 -1.70
N LEU A 7 18.63 -11.94 -2.55
CA LEU A 7 18.38 -11.38 -3.88
C LEU A 7 17.49 -12.30 -4.72
N LYS A 8 17.86 -13.58 -4.81
CA LYS A 8 17.11 -14.60 -5.56
C LYS A 8 15.70 -14.79 -5.02
N THR A 9 15.56 -14.79 -3.70
CA THR A 9 14.27 -14.95 -3.01
C THR A 9 13.34 -13.78 -3.30
N ILE A 10 13.79 -12.55 -3.08
CA ILE A 10 12.94 -11.37 -3.32
C ILE A 10 12.60 -11.22 -4.79
N ARG A 11 13.57 -11.46 -5.71
CA ARG A 11 13.28 -11.43 -7.15
C ARG A 11 12.12 -12.37 -7.51
N LYS A 12 12.15 -13.60 -6.98
CA LYS A 12 11.07 -14.59 -7.20
C LYS A 12 9.74 -14.16 -6.59
N ILE A 13 9.75 -13.61 -5.36
CA ILE A 13 8.53 -13.08 -4.71
C ILE A 13 7.91 -11.96 -5.54
N LYS A 14 8.72 -11.11 -6.17
CA LYS A 14 8.27 -10.06 -7.08
C LYS A 14 7.86 -10.56 -8.47
N GLY A 15 7.93 -11.87 -8.72
CA GLY A 15 7.55 -12.48 -10.00
C GLY A 15 8.49 -12.16 -11.16
N LEU A 16 9.71 -11.69 -10.88
CA LEU A 16 10.66 -11.28 -11.91
C LEU A 16 11.58 -12.43 -12.34
N THR A 17 11.88 -12.52 -13.62
CA THR A 17 12.99 -13.30 -14.16
C THR A 17 14.32 -12.58 -13.93
N GLN A 18 15.44 -13.30 -14.03
CA GLN A 18 16.77 -12.68 -13.94
C GLN A 18 16.99 -11.63 -15.05
N LYS A 19 16.40 -11.85 -16.23
CA LYS A 19 16.48 -10.92 -17.36
C LYS A 19 15.73 -9.64 -17.06
N GLU A 20 14.49 -9.71 -16.58
CA GLU A 20 13.69 -8.53 -16.24
C GLU A 20 14.30 -7.72 -15.10
N LEU A 21 14.88 -8.38 -14.08
CA LEU A 21 15.60 -7.66 -13.04
C LEU A 21 16.83 -6.94 -13.61
N ALA A 22 17.60 -7.61 -14.48
CA ALA A 22 18.78 -7.03 -15.10
C ALA A 22 18.44 -5.79 -15.95
N GLU A 23 17.38 -5.87 -16.76
CA GLU A 23 16.88 -4.75 -17.56
C GLU A 23 16.46 -3.56 -16.70
N LYS A 24 15.74 -3.79 -15.59
CA LYS A 24 15.33 -2.73 -14.66
C LYS A 24 16.50 -2.09 -13.91
N VAL A 25 17.55 -2.86 -13.62
CA VAL A 25 18.76 -2.38 -12.91
C VAL A 25 19.75 -1.73 -13.87
N GLY A 26 19.70 -2.05 -15.17
CA GLY A 26 20.63 -1.56 -16.19
C GLY A 26 21.93 -2.36 -16.23
N VAL A 27 21.86 -3.68 -16.10
CA VAL A 27 23.00 -4.62 -16.18
C VAL A 27 22.67 -5.81 -17.09
N GLU A 28 23.66 -6.64 -17.39
CA GLU A 28 23.42 -7.87 -18.14
C GLU A 28 22.75 -8.96 -17.29
N ARG A 29 21.97 -9.84 -17.92
CA ARG A 29 21.34 -10.98 -17.23
C ARG A 29 22.37 -11.88 -16.54
N ALA A 30 23.56 -12.04 -17.14
CA ALA A 30 24.65 -12.82 -16.57
C ALA A 30 25.17 -12.21 -15.25
N THR A 31 25.15 -10.88 -15.13
CA THR A 31 25.52 -10.15 -13.92
C THR A 31 24.60 -10.50 -12.75
N ILE A 32 23.28 -10.45 -12.96
CA ILE A 32 22.30 -10.87 -11.94
C ILE A 32 22.46 -12.35 -11.59
N ALA A 33 22.69 -13.22 -12.58
CA ALA A 33 22.94 -14.64 -12.32
C ALA A 33 24.21 -14.87 -11.49
N GLY A 34 25.27 -14.08 -11.73
CA GLY A 34 26.51 -14.09 -10.95
C GLY A 34 26.27 -13.71 -9.48
N TYR A 35 25.47 -12.67 -9.24
CA TYR A 35 25.06 -12.25 -7.91
C TYR A 35 24.26 -13.34 -7.17
N GLU A 36 23.30 -13.97 -7.83
CA GLU A 36 22.46 -15.03 -7.23
C GLU A 36 23.17 -16.37 -7.03
N THR A 37 24.41 -16.49 -7.49
CA THR A 37 25.24 -17.69 -7.36
C THR A 37 26.55 -17.42 -6.62
N ASN A 38 26.66 -16.27 -5.94
CA ASN A 38 27.86 -15.83 -5.21
C ASN A 38 29.15 -15.76 -6.06
N ARG A 39 29.05 -15.70 -7.40
CA ARG A 39 30.23 -15.58 -8.30
C ARG A 39 30.77 -14.16 -8.40
N SER A 40 29.93 -13.17 -8.11
CA SER A 40 30.27 -11.75 -8.13
C SER A 40 29.42 -11.00 -7.11
N ASN A 41 29.83 -9.80 -6.74
CA ASN A 41 29.09 -8.90 -5.86
C ASN A 41 28.76 -7.59 -6.59
N PRO A 42 27.59 -6.98 -6.34
CA PRO A 42 27.30 -5.67 -6.88
C PRO A 42 28.21 -4.61 -6.24
N ASN A 43 28.57 -3.59 -7.01
CA ASN A 43 29.11 -2.38 -6.41
C ASN A 43 27.98 -1.60 -5.69
N PHE A 44 28.36 -0.55 -4.95
CA PHE A 44 27.41 0.26 -4.18
C PHE A 44 26.28 0.85 -5.02
N GLU A 45 26.59 1.35 -6.23
CA GLU A 45 25.59 1.95 -7.12
C GLU A 45 24.57 0.90 -7.60
N ILE A 46 25.04 -0.27 -8.02
CA ILE A 46 24.17 -1.37 -8.45
C ILE A 46 23.35 -1.91 -7.27
N LEU A 47 23.92 -2.00 -6.07
CA LEU A 47 23.18 -2.42 -4.88
C LEU A 47 21.99 -1.48 -4.59
N ILE A 48 22.18 -0.17 -4.72
CA ILE A 48 21.09 0.82 -4.58
C ILE A 48 20.05 0.66 -5.69
N LYS A 49 20.46 0.42 -6.94
CA LYS A 49 19.51 0.20 -8.03
C LYS A 49 18.68 -1.07 -7.80
N ILE A 50 19.31 -2.16 -7.37
CA ILE A 50 18.63 -3.41 -7.00
C ILE A 50 17.62 -3.15 -5.87
N SER A 51 18.02 -2.46 -4.80
CA SER A 51 17.15 -2.19 -3.66
C SER A 51 15.93 -1.34 -4.05
N LYS A 52 16.10 -0.37 -4.95
CA LYS A 52 14.99 0.42 -5.51
C LYS A 52 14.05 -0.40 -6.39
N VAL A 53 14.58 -1.23 -7.29
CA VAL A 53 13.78 -2.06 -8.21
C VAL A 53 12.98 -3.12 -7.45
N LEU A 54 13.62 -3.78 -6.49
CA LEU A 54 12.97 -4.79 -5.65
C LEU A 54 12.17 -4.17 -4.51
N ASN A 55 12.36 -2.88 -4.27
CA ASN A 55 11.69 -2.09 -3.28
C ASN A 55 11.80 -2.73 -1.88
N ILE A 56 13.04 -2.79 -1.41
CA ILE A 56 13.49 -3.31 -0.11
C ILE A 56 14.70 -2.48 0.33
N SER A 57 15.10 -2.56 1.59
CA SER A 57 16.35 -1.89 2.02
C SER A 57 17.59 -2.62 1.49
N SER A 58 18.67 -1.88 1.27
CA SER A 58 19.99 -2.48 1.03
C SER A 58 20.48 -3.24 2.25
N ASP A 59 20.12 -2.81 3.47
CA ASP A 59 20.48 -3.47 4.72
C ASP A 59 19.89 -4.88 4.82
N TYR A 60 18.65 -5.05 4.36
CA TYR A 60 18.05 -6.38 4.22
C TYR A 60 18.83 -7.21 3.22
N LEU A 61 19.12 -6.67 2.03
CA LEU A 61 19.84 -7.40 0.98
C LEU A 61 21.19 -7.92 1.46
N ILE A 62 21.94 -7.12 2.22
CA ILE A 62 23.27 -7.50 2.72
C ILE A 62 23.23 -8.24 4.07
N GLY A 63 22.05 -8.53 4.61
CA GLY A 63 21.89 -9.30 5.84
C GLY A 63 22.26 -8.54 7.12
N LYS A 64 22.26 -7.20 7.09
CA LYS A 64 22.36 -6.37 8.31
C LYS A 64 21.03 -6.25 9.07
N ASP A 65 19.93 -6.51 8.38
CA ASP A 65 18.58 -6.52 8.92
C ASP A 65 17.83 -7.75 8.39
N ASP A 66 17.04 -8.41 9.23
CA ASP A 66 16.18 -9.54 8.83
C ASP A 66 14.78 -9.07 8.41
N HIS A 67 14.44 -7.81 8.67
CA HIS A 67 13.25 -7.16 8.16
C HIS A 67 13.50 -6.67 6.73
N GLN A 68 12.57 -6.92 5.80
CA GLN A 68 12.70 -6.59 4.37
C GLN A 68 12.88 -5.09 4.05
N GLY A 69 13.03 -4.23 5.05
CA GLY A 69 13.13 -2.80 4.86
C GLY A 69 11.89 -2.28 4.14
N THR A 70 10.71 -2.57 4.69
CA THR A 70 9.51 -1.83 4.37
C THR A 70 9.79 -0.35 4.66
N LYS A 71 9.55 0.53 3.68
CA LYS A 71 9.64 1.95 3.95
C LYS A 71 8.48 2.31 4.88
N SER A 72 8.80 2.94 6.00
CA SER A 72 7.80 3.47 6.93
C SER A 72 7.35 4.85 6.44
N TYR A 73 6.06 4.99 6.11
CA TYR A 73 5.48 6.26 5.69
C TYR A 73 4.66 6.87 6.81
N ARG A 74 4.82 8.20 7.01
CA ARG A 74 3.93 8.98 7.85
C ARG A 74 2.70 9.37 7.05
N VAL A 75 1.58 8.72 7.34
CA VAL A 75 0.29 8.96 6.69
C VAL A 75 -0.52 9.93 7.54
N PRO A 76 -0.91 11.10 7.00
CA PRO A 76 -1.65 12.09 7.79
C PRO A 76 -3.03 11.56 8.18
N ILE A 77 -3.44 11.86 9.42
CA ILE A 77 -4.79 11.55 9.92
C ILE A 77 -5.71 12.75 9.67
N ILE A 78 -6.60 12.67 8.68
CA ILE A 78 -7.56 13.74 8.39
C ILE A 78 -8.59 13.81 9.53
N LYS A 79 -8.73 14.97 10.17
CA LYS A 79 -9.82 15.27 11.11
C LYS A 79 -11.04 15.76 10.32
N ASN A 80 -12.24 15.36 10.72
CA ASN A 80 -13.53 15.76 10.11
C ASN A 80 -13.89 17.25 10.31
N SER A 81 -12.95 18.17 10.16
CA SER A 81 -13.20 19.61 10.21
C SER A 81 -12.78 20.24 8.90
N SER A 82 -13.77 20.60 8.10
CA SER A 82 -13.73 21.64 7.07
C SER A 82 -12.54 21.61 6.10
N ILE A 83 -12.84 21.18 4.88
CA ILE A 83 -12.00 21.18 3.67
C ILE A 83 -11.01 22.37 3.64
N GLY A 84 -9.75 22.06 3.87
CA GLY A 84 -8.60 22.95 3.74
C GLY A 84 -7.33 22.26 4.26
N PRO A 85 -6.14 22.52 3.70
CA PRO A 85 -4.88 21.93 4.17
C PRO A 85 -4.45 22.60 5.49
N GLN A 86 -5.21 22.41 6.55
CA GLN A 86 -4.68 22.61 7.90
C GLN A 86 -3.82 21.39 8.21
N GLN A 87 -2.50 21.64 8.26
CA GLN A 87 -1.47 20.66 8.58
C GLN A 87 -1.91 19.80 9.75
N THR A 88 -2.16 18.52 9.50
CA THR A 88 -2.42 17.60 10.61
C THR A 88 -1.08 17.31 11.28
N MET A 89 -0.96 17.57 12.58
CA MET A 89 0.22 17.22 13.39
C MET A 89 0.30 15.71 13.72
N GLU A 90 -0.65 14.93 13.21
CA GLU A 90 -0.83 13.54 13.58
C GLU A 90 -0.77 12.62 12.37
N TYR A 91 -0.03 11.53 12.55
CA TYR A 91 0.28 10.59 11.49
C TYR A 91 0.17 9.17 12.03
N VAL A 92 -0.23 8.23 11.16
CA VAL A 92 0.03 6.81 11.38
C VAL A 92 1.24 6.38 10.56
N VAL A 93 2.03 5.48 11.11
CA VAL A 93 3.12 4.87 10.37
C VAL A 93 2.59 3.62 9.67
N ILE A 94 2.69 3.56 8.35
CA ILE A 94 2.41 2.35 7.59
C ILE A 94 3.71 1.81 7.00
N GLU A 95 3.80 0.49 6.95
CA GLU A 95 4.84 -0.21 6.22
C GLU A 95 4.27 -0.59 4.85
N ASP A 96 4.79 0.03 3.80
CA ASP A 96 4.44 -0.37 2.45
C ASP A 96 5.70 -0.47 1.60
N SER A 97 5.60 -1.35 0.61
CA SER A 97 6.52 -1.39 -0.49
C SER A 97 6.53 -0.03 -1.21
N ILE A 98 5.43 0.44 -1.79
CA ILE A 98 5.52 1.51 -2.79
C ILE A 98 5.19 2.87 -2.18
N ASP A 99 6.14 3.81 -2.28
CA ASP A 99 5.93 5.23 -1.99
C ASP A 99 4.77 5.75 -2.81
N ASN A 100 3.84 6.48 -2.21
CA ASN A 100 2.96 7.40 -2.93
C ASN A 100 2.16 8.23 -1.92
N ASN A 101 2.21 9.57 -2.07
CA ASN A 101 1.38 10.60 -1.43
C ASN A 101 -0.14 10.46 -1.68
N LYS A 102 -0.65 9.23 -1.63
CA LYS A 102 -2.03 8.81 -1.92
C LYS A 102 -2.67 8.10 -0.74
N TYR A 103 -1.89 7.88 0.32
CA TYR A 103 -2.38 7.38 1.59
C TYR A 103 -2.86 8.54 2.47
N PHE A 104 -3.99 8.32 3.12
CA PHE A 104 -4.46 9.14 4.23
C PHE A 104 -5.21 8.25 5.21
N ALA A 105 -5.25 8.65 6.47
CA ALA A 105 -5.97 7.94 7.50
C ALA A 105 -7.14 8.76 8.00
N VAL A 106 -8.23 8.10 8.38
CA VAL A 106 -9.41 8.74 8.95
C VAL A 106 -9.71 8.09 10.29
N ARG A 107 -9.97 8.90 11.31
CA ARG A 107 -10.56 8.42 12.56
C ARG A 107 -12.04 8.21 12.35
N SER A 108 -12.53 7.06 12.78
CA SER A 108 -13.93 6.72 12.64
C SER A 108 -14.39 5.90 13.82
N ASP A 109 -15.55 6.28 14.36
CA ASP A 109 -16.28 5.51 15.37
C ASP A 109 -17.34 4.60 14.71
N LEU A 110 -17.23 4.41 13.38
CA LEU A 110 -18.11 3.62 12.52
C LEU A 110 -18.26 2.19 13.02
N ASN A 111 -19.50 1.73 13.14
CA ASN A 111 -19.86 0.35 13.46
C ASN A 111 -20.44 -0.35 12.22
N LEU A 112 -19.57 -0.84 11.35
CA LEU A 112 -19.96 -1.46 10.08
C LEU A 112 -19.29 -2.82 9.90
N ASP A 113 -20.10 -3.88 9.83
CA ASP A 113 -19.70 -5.26 9.46
C ASP A 113 -18.32 -5.68 9.98
N GLY A 114 -18.24 -6.00 11.28
CA GLY A 114 -17.02 -6.48 11.93
C GLY A 114 -16.04 -5.38 12.36
N ILE A 115 -16.37 -4.11 12.07
CA ILE A 115 -15.63 -2.95 12.58
C ILE A 115 -16.45 -2.33 13.70
N HIS A 116 -15.86 -2.22 14.89
CA HIS A 116 -16.53 -1.73 16.09
C HIS A 116 -15.62 -0.83 16.92
N GLY A 117 -16.18 0.25 17.48
CA GLY A 117 -15.47 1.18 18.34
C GLY A 117 -14.54 2.13 17.59
N LYS A 118 -13.68 2.84 18.32
CA LYS A 118 -12.79 3.86 17.74
C LYS A 118 -11.70 3.22 16.90
N LYS A 119 -11.68 3.55 15.60
CA LYS A 119 -10.71 3.02 14.63
C LYS A 119 -9.96 4.12 13.93
N ILE A 120 -8.79 3.73 13.43
CA ILE A 120 -8.08 4.47 12.39
C ILE A 120 -8.13 3.61 11.12
N ILE A 121 -8.76 4.14 10.08
CA ILE A 121 -8.88 3.48 8.79
C ILE A 121 -7.92 4.14 7.82
N ILE A 122 -7.03 3.36 7.22
CA ILE A 122 -6.05 3.83 6.24
C ILE A 122 -6.62 3.60 4.85
N PHE A 123 -6.65 4.66 4.05
CA PHE A 123 -7.19 4.69 2.71
C PHE A 123 -6.10 4.96 1.67
N LYS A 124 -6.30 4.45 0.46
CA LYS A 124 -5.46 4.72 -0.71
C LYS A 124 -6.32 5.18 -1.90
N SER A 125 -5.96 6.32 -2.51
CA SER A 125 -6.80 6.99 -3.52
C SER A 125 -6.71 6.44 -4.95
N ASP A 126 -5.70 5.63 -5.28
CA ASP A 126 -5.50 5.09 -6.64
C ASP A 126 -5.86 3.61 -6.79
N LEU A 127 -6.66 3.07 -5.87
CA LEU A 127 -7.15 1.70 -5.93
C LEU A 127 -8.55 1.63 -6.55
N LYS A 128 -8.79 0.55 -7.28
CA LYS A 128 -10.14 0.14 -7.69
C LYS A 128 -10.71 -0.80 -6.63
N PRO A 129 -11.93 -0.55 -6.09
CA PRO A 129 -12.49 -1.38 -5.06
C PRO A 129 -12.96 -2.74 -5.59
N LYS A 130 -12.93 -3.72 -4.70
CA LYS A 130 -13.49 -5.07 -4.85
C LYS A 130 -14.69 -5.21 -3.93
N ASN A 131 -15.54 -6.20 -4.23
CA ASN A 131 -16.71 -6.49 -3.39
C ASN A 131 -16.28 -6.79 -1.95
N GLY A 132 -16.90 -6.09 -0.99
CA GLY A 132 -16.57 -6.17 0.44
C GLY A 132 -15.57 -5.11 0.91
N ASP A 133 -14.95 -4.33 0.02
CA ASP A 133 -14.04 -3.26 0.42
C ASP A 133 -14.81 -2.13 1.11
N LEU A 134 -14.16 -1.48 2.08
CA LEU A 134 -14.61 -0.15 2.52
C LEU A 134 -14.08 0.89 1.56
N ILE A 135 -14.93 1.85 1.20
CA ILE A 135 -14.55 2.97 0.34
C ILE A 135 -14.92 4.30 1.00
N ILE A 136 -14.24 5.35 0.57
CA ILE A 136 -14.77 6.71 0.63
C ILE A 136 -15.30 7.05 -0.76
N PHE A 137 -16.52 7.56 -0.83
CA PHE A 137 -17.11 8.06 -2.06
C PHE A 137 -17.63 9.48 -1.87
N ASP A 138 -17.73 10.19 -2.99
CA ASP A 138 -18.23 11.56 -3.06
C ASP A 138 -19.77 11.56 -3.03
N GLU A 139 -20.36 12.19 -2.03
CA GLU A 139 -21.80 12.43 -1.91
C GLU A 139 -22.06 13.89 -1.54
N GLU A 140 -22.61 14.66 -2.48
CA GLU A 140 -22.97 16.07 -2.28
C GLU A 140 -21.78 16.91 -1.73
N ASP A 141 -20.60 16.74 -2.32
CA ASP A 141 -19.34 17.39 -1.90
C ASP A 141 -18.86 17.01 -0.48
N SER A 142 -19.44 15.94 0.08
CA SER A 142 -19.02 15.33 1.34
C SER A 142 -18.53 13.90 1.11
N GLY A 143 -17.37 13.56 1.65
CA GLY A 143 -16.86 12.18 1.61
C GLY A 143 -17.58 11.31 2.64
N LYS A 144 -18.22 10.22 2.20
CA LYS A 144 -18.84 9.23 3.10
C LYS A 144 -18.19 7.86 2.98
N ILE A 145 -18.20 7.11 4.08
CA ILE A 145 -17.68 5.74 4.15
C ILE A 145 -18.84 4.77 3.95
N ALA A 146 -18.66 3.78 3.08
CA ALA A 146 -19.59 2.67 2.91
C ALA A 146 -18.86 1.38 2.54
N ARG A 147 -19.53 0.25 2.74
CA ARG A 147 -19.13 -1.03 2.18
C ARG A 147 -19.54 -1.08 0.72
N TYR A 148 -18.58 -1.39 -0.15
CA TYR A 148 -18.78 -1.43 -1.59
C TYR A 148 -19.06 -2.85 -2.08
N TYR A 149 -20.07 -2.96 -2.94
CA TYR A 149 -20.29 -4.11 -3.80
C TYR A 149 -20.64 -3.66 -5.21
N ARG A 150 -20.31 -4.49 -6.19
CA ARG A 150 -20.71 -4.35 -7.58
C ARG A 150 -21.50 -5.57 -8.00
N GLU A 151 -22.70 -5.32 -8.50
CA GLU A 151 -23.57 -6.34 -9.06
C GLU A 151 -24.00 -5.92 -10.47
N LYS A 152 -23.57 -6.70 -11.47
CA LYS A 152 -23.70 -6.36 -12.90
C LYS A 152 -23.11 -4.95 -13.15
N ASN A 153 -23.96 -3.99 -13.53
CA ASN A 153 -23.56 -2.61 -13.80
C ASN A 153 -23.91 -1.63 -12.67
N LYS A 154 -24.49 -2.10 -11.56
CA LYS A 154 -24.88 -1.26 -10.44
C LYS A 154 -23.83 -1.33 -9.33
N THR A 155 -23.61 -0.19 -8.69
CA THR A 155 -22.88 -0.06 -7.44
C THR A 155 -23.86 -0.16 -6.30
N VAL A 156 -23.56 -1.02 -5.33
CA VAL A 156 -24.35 -1.24 -4.12
C VAL A 156 -23.51 -0.80 -2.93
N LEU A 157 -24.04 0.15 -2.16
CA LEU A 157 -23.39 0.70 -0.98
C LEU A 157 -24.19 0.28 0.26
N VAL A 158 -23.50 -0.28 1.25
CA VAL A 158 -24.09 -0.61 2.56
C VAL A 158 -23.49 0.28 3.63
N PHE A 159 -24.35 0.94 4.40
CA PHE A 159 -23.99 1.90 5.44
C PHE A 159 -24.09 1.28 6.84
N GLU A 160 -23.58 2.00 7.86
CA GLU A 160 -23.58 1.57 9.27
C GLU A 160 -24.97 1.26 9.81
N ASP A 161 -25.97 2.05 9.43
CA ASP A 161 -27.38 1.84 9.79
C ASP A 161 -28.04 0.69 9.00
N LYS A 162 -27.24 -0.07 8.24
CA LYS A 162 -27.65 -1.17 7.35
C LYS A 162 -28.54 -0.72 6.18
N THR A 163 -28.65 0.58 5.94
CA THR A 163 -29.30 1.05 4.72
C THR A 163 -28.47 0.68 3.49
N ILE A 164 -29.17 0.47 2.37
CA ILE A 164 -28.57 0.09 1.10
C ILE A 164 -28.93 1.13 0.06
N LYS A 165 -27.91 1.66 -0.63
CA LYS A 165 -28.09 2.57 -1.76
C LYS A 165 -27.55 1.91 -3.03
N ILE A 166 -28.38 1.87 -4.07
CA ILE A 166 -28.04 1.29 -5.37
C ILE A 166 -27.94 2.41 -6.39
N LEU A 167 -26.78 2.51 -7.06
CA LEU A 167 -26.43 3.62 -7.95
C LEU A 167 -25.83 3.09 -9.25
N ASP A 168 -26.05 3.82 -10.35
CA ASP A 168 -25.42 3.50 -11.63
C ASP A 168 -23.93 3.88 -11.64
N LEU A 169 -23.63 5.07 -11.12
CA LEU A 169 -22.29 5.65 -11.08
C LEU A 169 -22.06 6.29 -9.71
N VAL A 170 -20.86 6.09 -9.19
CA VAL A 170 -20.37 6.67 -7.93
C VAL A 170 -18.93 7.07 -8.13
N LYS A 171 -18.57 8.28 -7.72
CA LYS A 171 -17.18 8.74 -7.70
C LYS A 171 -16.53 8.23 -6.42
N ILE A 172 -15.71 7.19 -6.57
CA ILE A 172 -14.91 6.62 -5.47
C ILE A 172 -13.68 7.50 -5.28
N ILE A 173 -13.47 7.96 -4.05
CA ILE A 173 -12.34 8.80 -3.66
C ILE A 173 -11.14 7.93 -3.24
N ALA A 174 -11.40 6.89 -2.45
CA ALA A 174 -10.35 6.00 -1.95
C ALA A 174 -10.90 4.65 -1.47
N VAL A 175 -10.01 3.67 -1.37
CA VAL A 175 -10.30 2.32 -0.87
C VAL A 175 -9.51 2.07 0.41
N ALA A 176 -10.15 1.50 1.43
CA ALA A 176 -9.48 1.15 2.67
C ALA A 176 -8.50 0.00 2.44
N VAL A 177 -7.30 0.13 2.97
CA VAL A 177 -6.25 -0.90 2.90
C VAL A 177 -5.98 -1.55 4.24
N GLU A 178 -6.29 -0.85 5.34
CA GLU A 178 -6.02 -1.32 6.69
C GLU A 178 -6.94 -0.64 7.70
N VAL A 179 -7.36 -1.39 8.74
CA VAL A 179 -8.18 -0.88 9.86
C VAL A 179 -7.46 -1.21 11.16
N ARG A 180 -7.14 -0.19 11.95
CA ARG A 180 -6.45 -0.32 13.24
C ARG A 180 -7.34 0.11 14.40
N THR A 181 -7.19 -0.53 15.55
CA THR A 181 -7.80 -0.05 16.80
C THR A 181 -7.08 1.21 17.26
N GLN A 182 -7.84 2.24 17.62
CA GLN A 182 -7.29 3.43 18.26
C GLN A 182 -7.02 3.11 19.74
N LEU A 183 -5.74 3.16 20.15
CA LEU A 183 -5.32 3.07 21.54
C LEU A 183 -5.65 4.35 22.31
#